data_AF-A0A9P4HFL6-F1
#
_entry.id   AF-A0A9P4HFL6-F1
#
_cell.length_a   1.000
_cell.length_b   1.000
_cell.length_c   1.000
_cell.angle_alpha   90.00
_cell.angle_beta   90.00
_cell.angle_gamma   90.00
#
_symmetry.space_group_name_H-M   'P 1'
#
loop_
_entity.id
_entity.type
_entity.pdbx_description
1 polymer ?
#
loop_
_entity_poly.entity_id
_entity_poly.type
_entity_poly.pdbx_seq_one_letter_code
_entity_poly.pdbx_strand_id
1 'polypeptide(L)'
;MSLRAQPHRRLLHTATTSVLKYRPSIHSTKHFIPRPVKLTSNTCAYSRRHHELRTAPADLKTSGTGFWTAALVVGIALGGALLVPLVKKSPERKPERRDSAAQFDVTDLTDSLLVMVPNTPPGRPGTLTAVEETKLRELWALTMKVFGVDVAVEEVNGTETPTPASTTATPSIAESEKDGKKDKKKSRLNVFRRHKDDKSTDSRSSTPSGTGTSTPSDINSLSISAEDDKFGQHADFKAAIANTPPEELRRAFWSMVKHDHPDALLLRFLRARKWDVDKALVMMISTMKWRLDEMHVDDDIVKNGELKALEDTKSSDAKVKKNAEDFLIQLRMGKSFLHGLDKEGRPMCFVRARLHKAGEQTEESLERFTVYTIETARMLLRPPIDTATIVFDMTDFSMANMDYTPVKFMIKCFEANYPESLGTVLVFKAPWVFNAIWSIIRGWLDPVVAGKVHFAKTIDELANFVPRSQIPTELGGDEKWTYEYPEPVPGENAKMSDEQGKKRLEEERVELVRRYENVVQGWVHEGSSGENTDERRRERDQVAEEMRQNYWKLDPFVRARTLYDRMGVLSAGGQLAFYPQKKAEEAVPTKKVAETSADDLD
;
A
#
# COMPACT_ATOMS: atom_id res chain seq x y z
N MET A 1 22.91 6.19 66.45
CA MET A 1 21.49 5.93 66.74
C MET A 1 20.72 5.93 65.43
N SER A 2 20.38 4.77 64.87
CA SER A 2 19.37 4.68 63.80
C SER A 2 18.63 3.36 63.96
N LEU A 3 17.37 3.48 64.38
CA LEU A 3 16.35 2.46 64.62
C LEU A 3 15.08 3.14 64.09
N ARG A 4 14.38 2.65 63.08
CA ARG A 4 13.32 1.63 63.16
C ARG A 4 12.80 1.40 61.73
N ALA A 5 12.76 0.16 61.24
CA ALA A 5 11.66 -0.82 61.38
C ALA A 5 10.45 -0.43 60.48
N GLN A 6 10.26 -1.09 59.33
CA GLN A 6 9.59 -2.40 59.07
C GLN A 6 8.28 -2.13 58.29
N PRO A 7 7.83 -3.08 57.44
CA PRO A 7 6.78 -3.99 57.90
C PRO A 7 7.04 -5.49 57.62
N HIS A 8 6.74 -6.30 58.64
CA HIS A 8 6.28 -7.69 58.61
C HIS A 8 5.01 -7.85 57.74
N ARG A 9 4.56 -9.01 57.22
CA ARG A 9 4.90 -10.44 57.33
C ARG A 9 4.11 -11.22 56.25
N ARG A 10 4.74 -12.26 55.68
CA ARG A 10 4.31 -13.68 55.52
C ARG A 10 2.87 -13.98 55.06
N LEU A 11 2.67 -14.88 54.07
CA LEU A 11 2.78 -16.34 54.29
C LEU A 11 3.28 -17.13 53.04
N LEU A 12 4.28 -17.97 53.33
CA LEU A 12 4.77 -19.16 52.60
C LEU A 12 3.83 -20.36 52.92
N HIS A 13 3.76 -21.50 52.21
CA HIS A 13 4.81 -22.51 52.03
C HIS A 13 4.25 -23.67 51.15
N THR A 14 4.98 -24.14 50.11
CA THR A 14 5.65 -25.47 49.89
C THR A 14 4.79 -26.75 50.03
N ALA A 15 4.95 -27.82 49.24
CA ALA A 15 6.13 -28.71 49.12
C ALA A 15 5.86 -29.79 48.02
N THR A 16 6.72 -29.99 46.99
CA THR A 16 7.79 -31.01 46.79
C THR A 16 7.44 -32.52 46.78
N THR A 17 7.73 -33.13 45.61
CA THR A 17 8.40 -34.44 45.28
C THR A 17 7.80 -35.81 45.62
N SER A 18 7.73 -36.69 44.60
CA SER A 18 8.47 -37.97 44.55
C SER A 18 8.46 -38.63 43.16
N VAL A 19 9.57 -39.31 42.85
CA VAL A 19 9.92 -40.10 41.66
C VAL A 19 9.48 -41.55 41.83
N LEU A 20 9.08 -42.23 40.74
CA LEU A 20 9.15 -43.70 40.63
C LEU A 20 9.39 -44.15 39.18
N LYS A 21 10.37 -45.06 39.03
CA LYS A 21 10.80 -45.72 37.80
C LYS A 21 9.89 -46.90 37.46
N TYR A 22 9.66 -47.17 36.18
CA TYR A 22 9.41 -48.54 35.69
C TYR A 22 9.96 -48.74 34.27
N ARG A 23 10.53 -49.92 34.02
CA ARG A 23 11.29 -50.35 32.82
C ARG A 23 10.39 -51.09 31.80
N PRO A 24 10.88 -51.38 30.57
CA PRO A 24 10.08 -51.68 29.39
C PRO A 24 9.76 -53.17 29.20
N SER A 25 8.74 -53.45 28.38
CA SER A 25 8.47 -54.79 27.84
C SER A 25 8.60 -54.80 26.32
N ILE A 26 9.40 -55.73 25.85
CA ILE A 26 9.61 -56.15 24.46
C ILE A 26 8.49 -57.12 24.09
N HIS A 27 7.85 -56.97 22.93
CA HIS A 27 7.39 -58.13 22.13
C HIS A 27 7.34 -57.81 20.64
N SER A 28 7.59 -58.86 19.88
CA SER A 28 8.07 -58.94 18.50
C SER A 28 6.93 -59.10 17.49
N THR A 29 7.28 -58.88 16.21
CA THR A 29 6.68 -59.42 14.95
C THR A 29 5.32 -58.83 14.53
N LYS A 30 5.06 -58.43 13.28
CA LYS A 30 5.53 -58.92 11.97
C LYS A 30 5.59 -57.78 10.94
N HIS A 31 6.54 -57.89 10.02
CA HIS A 31 6.59 -57.14 8.76
C HIS A 31 5.34 -57.35 7.90
N PHE A 32 4.78 -56.27 7.37
CA PHE A 32 3.86 -56.31 6.24
C PHE A 32 4.49 -55.55 5.07
N ILE A 33 4.81 -56.32 4.03
CA ILE A 33 5.31 -55.85 2.74
C ILE A 33 4.09 -55.40 1.92
N PRO A 34 4.06 -54.21 1.31
CA PRO A 34 3.01 -53.86 0.37
C PRO A 34 3.32 -54.47 -1.00
N ARG A 35 2.41 -55.33 -1.50
CA ARG A 35 2.38 -55.72 -2.93
C ARG A 35 1.37 -54.84 -3.69
N PRO A 36 1.66 -54.50 -4.96
CA PRO A 36 0.86 -53.58 -5.75
C PRO A 36 -0.38 -54.26 -6.32
N VAL A 37 -1.54 -53.59 -6.22
CA VAL A 37 -2.78 -54.00 -6.91
C VAL A 37 -2.86 -53.26 -8.24
N LYS A 38 -2.86 -54.04 -9.33
CA LYS A 38 -3.12 -53.57 -10.70
C LYS A 38 -4.60 -53.16 -10.83
N LEU A 39 -4.86 -51.94 -11.31
CA LEU A 39 -6.17 -51.58 -11.87
C LEU A 39 -6.30 -52.24 -13.25
N THR A 40 -7.27 -53.13 -13.40
CA THR A 40 -7.78 -53.56 -14.71
C THR A 40 -9.13 -52.92 -14.94
N SER A 41 -9.20 -52.16 -16.02
CA SER A 41 -10.42 -51.69 -16.68
C SER A 41 -11.34 -52.86 -17.00
N ASN A 42 -12.64 -52.72 -16.74
CA ASN A 42 -13.67 -53.42 -17.50
C ASN A 42 -14.92 -52.55 -17.62
N THR A 43 -15.17 -52.14 -18.86
CA THR A 43 -16.44 -51.70 -19.41
C THR A 43 -17.48 -52.81 -19.37
N CYS A 44 -18.73 -52.50 -18.99
CA CYS A 44 -19.88 -53.23 -19.51
C CYS A 44 -21.12 -52.34 -19.53
N ALA A 45 -21.75 -52.28 -20.70
CA ALA A 45 -22.98 -51.59 -21.00
C ALA A 45 -24.22 -52.47 -20.72
N TYR A 46 -25.39 -51.85 -20.95
CA TYR A 46 -26.72 -52.42 -21.21
C TYR A 46 -27.68 -52.64 -20.02
N SER A 47 -28.75 -51.83 -19.94
CA SER A 47 -30.06 -52.17 -20.56
C SER A 47 -31.25 -51.55 -19.80
N ARG A 48 -32.12 -50.86 -20.54
CA ARG A 48 -33.44 -50.36 -20.10
C ARG A 48 -34.43 -51.52 -19.88
N ARG A 49 -35.32 -51.39 -18.89
CA ARG A 49 -36.70 -51.88 -18.98
C ARG A 49 -37.69 -50.87 -18.42
N HIS A 50 -38.71 -50.60 -19.23
CA HIS A 50 -39.96 -49.93 -18.88
C HIS A 50 -40.87 -50.87 -18.07
N HIS A 51 -41.64 -50.29 -17.15
CA HIS A 51 -42.97 -50.78 -16.81
C HIS A 51 -43.88 -49.58 -16.50
N GLU A 52 -44.93 -49.43 -17.30
CA GLU A 52 -46.11 -48.61 -16.99
C GLU A 52 -47.08 -49.38 -16.10
N LEU A 53 -47.78 -48.70 -15.18
CA LEU A 53 -49.24 -48.52 -15.23
C LEU A 53 -49.83 -47.82 -13.99
N ARG A 54 -50.65 -46.79 -14.30
CA ARG A 54 -51.91 -46.32 -13.69
C ARG A 54 -51.95 -45.55 -12.34
N THR A 55 -52.46 -44.32 -12.50
CA THR A 55 -53.06 -43.29 -11.61
C THR A 55 -54.31 -43.81 -10.84
N ALA A 56 -54.84 -43.24 -9.73
CA ALA A 56 -54.91 -41.88 -9.13
C ALA A 56 -55.46 -42.00 -7.66
N PRO A 57 -55.91 -40.94 -6.95
CA PRO A 57 -55.34 -39.62 -6.62
C PRO A 57 -55.28 -39.35 -5.08
N ALA A 58 -54.45 -38.40 -4.60
CA ALA A 58 -54.76 -37.56 -3.43
C ALA A 58 -53.68 -36.49 -3.14
N ASP A 59 -54.13 -35.24 -3.06
CA ASP A 59 -53.63 -34.09 -2.30
C ASP A 59 -52.20 -33.55 -2.49
N LEU A 60 -52.08 -32.60 -3.43
CA LEU A 60 -51.03 -31.58 -3.43
C LEU A 60 -51.31 -30.53 -2.34
N LYS A 61 -50.39 -30.40 -1.38
CA LYS A 61 -50.17 -29.13 -0.67
C LYS A 61 -49.10 -28.34 -1.42
N THR A 62 -49.54 -27.32 -2.15
CA THR A 62 -48.69 -26.32 -2.80
C THR A 62 -48.21 -25.30 -1.77
N SER A 63 -46.89 -25.20 -1.58
CA SER A 63 -46.24 -24.08 -0.91
C SER A 63 -46.11 -22.93 -1.90
N GLY A 64 -46.84 -21.84 -1.65
CA GLY A 64 -46.88 -20.66 -2.49
C GLY A 64 -45.70 -19.71 -2.21
N THR A 65 -44.69 -19.71 -3.09
CA THR A 65 -43.69 -18.63 -3.22
C THR A 65 -43.17 -18.51 -4.66
N GLY A 66 -44.02 -18.77 -5.66
CA GLY A 66 -43.63 -18.75 -7.08
C GLY A 66 -44.17 -17.58 -7.92
N PHE A 67 -45.07 -16.75 -7.37
CA PHE A 67 -45.80 -15.74 -8.16
C PHE A 67 -45.40 -14.28 -7.92
N TRP A 68 -44.61 -13.98 -6.87
CA TRP A 68 -44.18 -12.60 -6.59
C TRP A 68 -42.86 -12.20 -7.26
N THR A 69 -42.07 -13.15 -7.74
CA THR A 69 -40.79 -12.86 -8.42
C THR A 69 -40.97 -12.54 -9.90
N ALA A 70 -41.99 -13.09 -10.58
CA ALA A 70 -42.27 -12.80 -11.99
C ALA A 70 -42.92 -11.43 -12.20
N ALA A 71 -43.74 -10.94 -11.26
CA ALA A 71 -44.40 -9.65 -11.37
C ALA A 71 -43.45 -8.46 -11.15
N LEU A 72 -42.40 -8.62 -10.33
CA LEU A 72 -41.42 -7.56 -10.05
C LEU A 72 -40.48 -7.29 -11.25
N VAL A 73 -40.16 -8.33 -12.02
CA VAL A 73 -39.27 -8.24 -13.19
C VAL A 73 -39.97 -7.57 -14.38
N VAL A 74 -41.28 -7.76 -14.55
CA VAL A 74 -42.06 -7.09 -15.60
C VAL A 74 -42.42 -5.65 -15.21
N GLY A 75 -42.61 -5.37 -13.92
CA GLY A 75 -42.88 -4.00 -13.42
C GLY A 75 -41.70 -3.03 -13.58
N ILE A 76 -40.47 -3.51 -13.41
CA ILE A 76 -39.25 -2.67 -13.58
C ILE A 76 -38.96 -2.41 -15.07
N ALA A 77 -39.26 -3.39 -15.95
CA ALA A 77 -39.06 -3.25 -17.39
C ALA A 77 -40.03 -2.25 -18.05
N LEU A 78 -41.27 -2.12 -17.55
CA LEU A 78 -42.26 -1.17 -18.07
C LEU A 78 -42.20 0.21 -17.40
N GLY A 79 -41.77 0.29 -16.14
CA GLY A 79 -41.59 1.56 -15.43
C GLY A 79 -40.40 2.39 -15.93
N GLY A 80 -39.33 1.73 -16.41
CA GLY A 80 -38.14 2.41 -16.94
C GLY A 80 -38.32 3.04 -18.34
N ALA A 81 -39.33 2.60 -19.11
CA ALA A 81 -39.56 3.07 -20.47
C ALA A 81 -40.42 4.35 -20.57
N LEU A 82 -41.03 4.80 -19.46
CA LEU A 82 -41.97 5.94 -19.44
C LEU A 82 -41.45 7.20 -18.71
N LEU A 83 -40.20 7.21 -18.25
CA LEU A 83 -39.55 8.36 -17.59
C LEU A 83 -38.37 8.92 -18.40
N VAL A 84 -38.56 9.09 -19.71
CA VAL A 84 -37.75 9.99 -20.54
C VAL A 84 -38.70 11.09 -21.02
N PRO A 85 -38.60 12.31 -20.48
CA PRO A 85 -37.77 13.29 -21.18
C PRO A 85 -37.07 14.35 -20.28
N LEU A 86 -36.08 15.01 -20.89
CA LEU A 86 -35.40 16.25 -20.45
C LEU A 86 -34.11 16.10 -19.62
N VAL A 87 -33.17 15.28 -20.09
CA VAL A 87 -31.75 15.61 -19.91
C VAL A 87 -31.24 16.18 -21.23
N LYS A 88 -31.01 17.50 -21.26
CA LYS A 88 -30.26 18.15 -22.33
C LYS A 88 -28.91 17.43 -22.45
N LYS A 89 -28.64 16.81 -23.61
CA LYS A 89 -27.30 16.33 -23.98
C LYS A 89 -26.34 17.50 -23.81
N SER A 90 -25.50 17.44 -22.77
CA SER A 90 -24.22 18.13 -22.83
C SER A 90 -23.43 17.50 -23.98
N PRO A 91 -22.76 18.29 -24.82
CA PRO A 91 -21.98 17.73 -25.91
C PRO A 91 -20.93 16.80 -25.30
N GLU A 92 -20.92 15.54 -25.72
CA GLU A 92 -19.81 14.63 -25.46
C GLU A 92 -18.54 15.33 -25.96
N ARG A 93 -17.71 15.80 -25.03
CA ARG A 93 -16.30 16.02 -25.35
C ARG A 93 -15.76 14.64 -25.67
N LYS A 94 -15.57 14.37 -26.97
CA LYS A 94 -14.62 13.33 -27.40
C LYS A 94 -13.36 13.54 -26.56
N PRO A 95 -12.80 12.49 -25.92
CA PRO A 95 -11.48 12.63 -25.34
C PRO A 95 -10.58 13.12 -26.46
N GLU A 96 -9.96 14.28 -26.27
CA GLU A 96 -8.89 14.72 -27.15
C GLU A 96 -7.88 13.58 -27.17
N ARG A 97 -7.78 12.95 -28.34
CA ARG A 97 -6.71 12.05 -28.65
C ARG A 97 -5.45 12.90 -28.48
N ARG A 98 -4.62 12.58 -27.48
CA ARG A 98 -3.23 13.07 -27.42
C ARG A 98 -2.47 12.43 -28.58
N ASP A 99 -2.79 12.87 -29.80
CA ASP A 99 -2.01 12.61 -31.00
C ASP A 99 -0.76 13.50 -30.91
N SER A 100 0.24 13.09 -30.11
CA SER A 100 1.66 13.51 -30.18
C SER A 100 2.50 13.20 -28.93
N ALA A 101 2.00 12.49 -27.91
CA ALA A 101 2.91 12.00 -26.88
C ALA A 101 3.91 11.05 -27.55
N ALA A 102 5.20 11.42 -27.57
CA ALA A 102 6.26 10.55 -28.04
C ALA A 102 6.07 9.16 -27.41
N GLN A 103 6.19 8.11 -28.23
CA GLN A 103 6.14 6.75 -27.72
C GLN A 103 7.27 6.60 -26.69
N PHE A 104 6.92 6.21 -25.46
CA PHE A 104 7.89 6.03 -24.37
C PHE A 104 9.00 5.08 -24.80
N ASP A 105 10.26 5.51 -24.65
CA ASP A 105 11.41 4.62 -24.78
C ASP A 105 11.82 4.16 -23.38
N VAL A 106 12.13 2.87 -23.22
CA VAL A 106 12.65 2.35 -21.94
C VAL A 106 13.96 3.03 -21.55
N THR A 107 14.71 3.58 -22.51
CA THR A 107 15.89 4.41 -22.24
C THR A 107 15.58 5.73 -21.56
N ASP A 108 14.31 6.17 -21.56
CA ASP A 108 13.87 7.38 -20.85
C ASP A 108 13.75 7.13 -19.33
N LEU A 109 13.78 5.87 -18.87
CA LEU A 109 13.91 5.56 -17.45
C LEU A 109 15.28 5.94 -16.94
N THR A 110 15.30 6.60 -15.78
CA THR A 110 16.53 7.00 -15.11
C THR A 110 16.63 6.34 -13.74
N ASP A 111 17.86 6.01 -13.34
CA ASP A 111 18.21 5.63 -11.97
C ASP A 111 18.58 6.86 -11.11
N SER A 112 18.18 8.07 -11.50
CA SER A 112 18.44 9.29 -10.74
C SER A 112 17.25 10.22 -10.71
N LEU A 113 16.97 10.77 -9.52
CA LEU A 113 15.97 11.81 -9.30
C LEU A 113 16.39 13.17 -9.88
N LEU A 114 17.68 13.35 -10.20
CA LEU A 114 18.23 14.61 -10.70
C LEU A 114 18.05 14.78 -12.21
N VAL A 115 17.73 13.69 -12.92
CA VAL A 115 17.54 13.71 -14.37
C VAL A 115 16.09 14.05 -14.66
N MET A 116 15.88 15.27 -15.17
CA MET A 116 14.57 15.68 -15.68
C MET A 116 14.29 14.99 -17.00
N VAL A 117 13.27 14.12 -17.01
CA VAL A 117 12.88 13.39 -18.21
C VAL A 117 11.86 14.22 -19.01
N PRO A 118 12.04 14.37 -20.34
CA PRO A 118 11.04 14.98 -21.21
C PRO A 118 9.67 14.35 -20.99
N ASN A 119 8.61 15.16 -20.96
CA ASN A 119 7.22 14.72 -20.76
C ASN A 119 6.86 14.20 -19.35
N THR A 120 7.65 14.51 -18.32
CA THR A 120 7.22 14.31 -16.92
C THR A 120 5.84 14.94 -16.72
N PRO A 121 4.80 14.21 -16.24
CA PRO A 121 3.47 14.79 -16.19
C PRO A 121 3.33 15.89 -15.11
N PRO A 122 2.35 16.81 -15.24
CA PRO A 122 2.15 17.91 -14.30
C PRO A 122 1.97 17.47 -12.83
N GLY A 123 2.25 18.38 -11.89
CA GLY A 123 2.06 18.14 -10.46
C GLY A 123 3.10 17.18 -9.85
N ARG A 124 4.28 17.04 -10.47
CA ARG A 124 5.43 16.24 -9.99
C ARG A 124 6.63 17.16 -9.70
N PRO A 125 7.65 16.67 -8.98
CA PRO A 125 8.91 17.39 -8.88
C PRO A 125 9.39 17.82 -10.27
N GLY A 126 9.90 19.04 -10.37
CA GLY A 126 10.31 19.63 -11.65
C GLY A 126 9.18 20.23 -12.50
N THR A 127 7.91 19.85 -12.31
CA THR A 127 6.78 20.25 -13.20
C THR A 127 5.68 21.06 -12.51
N LEU A 128 5.91 21.49 -11.26
CA LEU A 128 4.96 22.30 -10.51
C LEU A 128 4.80 23.71 -11.09
N THR A 129 3.57 24.20 -11.13
CA THR A 129 3.28 25.64 -11.27
C THR A 129 3.59 26.38 -9.96
N ALA A 130 3.70 27.72 -10.00
CA ALA A 130 3.95 28.52 -8.79
C ALA A 130 2.87 28.35 -7.69
N VAL A 131 1.61 28.13 -8.09
CA VAL A 131 0.50 27.87 -7.16
C VAL A 131 0.65 26.49 -6.53
N GLU A 132 0.94 25.47 -7.32
CA GLU A 132 1.17 24.10 -6.84
C GLU A 132 2.38 24.02 -5.92
N GLU A 133 3.45 24.75 -6.22
CA GLU A 133 4.63 24.85 -5.37
C GLU A 133 4.32 25.52 -4.02
N THR A 134 3.48 26.56 -4.03
CA THR A 134 2.97 27.17 -2.79
C THR A 134 2.18 26.17 -1.96
N LYS A 135 1.31 25.37 -2.59
CA LYS A 135 0.53 24.33 -1.91
C LYS A 135 1.38 23.21 -1.33
N LEU A 136 2.43 22.80 -2.05
CA LEU A 136 3.42 21.86 -1.53
C LEU A 136 4.13 22.43 -0.28
N ARG A 137 4.52 23.70 -0.31
CA ARG A 137 5.14 24.38 0.82
C ARG A 137 4.21 24.44 2.04
N GLU A 138 2.95 24.81 1.83
CA GLU A 138 1.92 24.84 2.88
C GLU A 138 1.74 23.45 3.52
N LEU A 139 1.65 22.39 2.69
CA LEU A 139 1.51 21.02 3.20
C LEU A 139 2.76 20.58 3.98
N TRP A 140 3.95 20.92 3.52
CA TRP A 140 5.19 20.66 4.27
C TRP A 140 5.20 21.37 5.63
N ALA A 141 4.80 22.64 5.68
CA ALA A 141 4.73 23.40 6.94
C ALA A 141 3.80 22.73 7.96
N LEU A 142 2.60 22.31 7.54
CA LEU A 142 1.67 21.57 8.39
C LEU A 142 2.22 20.21 8.81
N THR A 143 2.86 19.50 7.89
CA THR A 143 3.47 18.18 8.13
C THR A 143 4.56 18.28 9.21
N MET A 144 5.46 19.26 9.11
CA MET A 144 6.50 19.51 10.12
C MET A 144 5.90 19.84 11.49
N LYS A 145 4.83 20.65 11.52
CA LYS A 145 4.09 20.95 12.76
C LYS A 145 3.49 19.69 13.39
N VAL A 146 2.88 18.80 12.59
CA VAL A 146 2.40 17.49 13.07
C VAL A 146 3.53 16.63 13.61
N PHE A 147 4.72 16.70 13.01
CA PHE A 147 5.92 15.96 13.42
C PHE A 147 6.63 16.54 14.66
N GLY A 148 6.11 17.63 15.24
CA GLY A 148 6.74 18.30 16.37
C GLY A 148 8.10 18.92 16.01
N VAL A 149 8.29 19.26 14.73
CA VAL A 149 9.46 19.98 14.25
C VAL A 149 9.11 21.47 14.26
N ASP A 150 9.78 22.25 15.10
CA ASP A 150 9.51 23.68 15.22
C ASP A 150 9.72 24.38 13.87
N VAL A 151 8.64 24.88 13.29
CA VAL A 151 8.68 25.82 12.17
C VAL A 151 8.26 27.16 12.75
N ALA A 152 9.23 27.96 13.22
CA ALA A 152 8.98 29.32 13.66
C ALA A 152 8.58 30.19 12.45
N VAL A 153 7.30 30.18 12.09
CA VAL A 153 6.78 31.18 11.14
C VAL A 153 6.75 32.51 11.92
N GLU A 154 7.85 33.26 11.90
CA GLU A 154 7.87 34.59 12.50
C GLU A 154 6.86 35.49 11.76
N GLU A 155 5.84 35.93 12.50
CA GLU A 155 4.94 36.99 12.05
C GLU A 155 5.76 38.28 11.93
N VAL A 156 6.10 38.71 10.72
CA VAL A 156 6.62 40.06 10.48
C VAL A 156 5.46 41.05 10.60
N ASN A 157 5.01 41.28 11.83
CA ASN A 157 4.24 42.47 12.18
C ASN A 157 5.24 43.56 12.58
N GLY A 158 5.77 44.24 11.57
CA GLY A 158 6.59 45.42 11.75
C GLY A 158 5.76 46.59 12.28
N THR A 159 5.98 46.97 13.53
CA THR A 159 6.11 48.38 13.94
C THR A 159 6.63 48.45 15.38
N GLU A 160 7.95 48.61 15.54
CA GLU A 160 8.51 49.17 16.78
C GLU A 160 9.28 50.45 16.45
N THR A 161 8.70 51.56 16.89
CA THR A 161 9.30 52.88 16.93
C THR A 161 10.33 52.92 18.06
N PRO A 162 11.52 53.53 17.88
CA PRO A 162 12.61 53.41 18.83
C PRO A 162 12.45 54.37 20.02
N THR A 163 12.89 53.98 21.22
CA THR A 163 13.13 54.88 22.36
C THR A 163 14.42 54.47 23.09
N PRO A 164 15.26 55.41 23.57
CA PRO A 164 16.70 55.21 23.60
C PRO A 164 17.27 54.77 24.96
N ALA A 165 18.49 54.21 24.83
CA ALA A 165 19.56 53.93 25.78
C ALA A 165 19.44 54.39 27.26
N SER A 166 19.78 53.47 28.17
CA SER A 166 20.74 53.76 29.26
C SER A 166 21.45 52.50 29.78
N THR A 167 22.72 52.40 29.40
CA THR A 167 23.93 52.11 30.20
C THR A 167 23.88 51.37 31.55
N THR A 168 24.68 50.29 31.58
CA THR A 168 25.65 49.83 32.62
C THR A 168 25.24 48.97 33.83
N ALA A 169 26.02 47.87 33.94
CA ALA A 169 26.62 47.26 35.14
C ALA A 169 25.92 46.05 35.82
N THR A 170 26.53 44.88 35.62
CA THR A 170 26.70 43.77 36.60
C THR A 170 27.93 44.14 37.49
N PRO A 171 28.19 43.61 38.72
CA PRO A 171 27.88 42.23 39.13
C PRO A 171 27.60 41.92 40.64
N SER A 172 27.00 40.73 40.84
CA SER A 172 27.32 39.69 41.84
C SER A 172 27.14 39.88 43.37
N ILE A 173 26.74 38.74 43.98
CA ILE A 173 27.07 38.18 45.33
C ILE A 173 25.95 38.13 46.41
N ALA A 174 25.69 36.86 46.77
CA ALA A 174 25.36 36.23 48.07
C ALA A 174 23.98 36.35 48.76
N GLU A 175 23.59 35.14 49.16
CA GLU A 175 22.55 34.63 50.06
C GLU A 175 22.42 35.32 51.42
N SER A 176 21.18 35.44 51.93
CA SER A 176 20.76 34.82 53.19
C SER A 176 19.24 34.93 53.45
N GLU A 177 18.67 33.81 53.92
CA GLU A 177 17.42 33.52 54.68
C GLU A 177 16.67 34.68 55.37
N LYS A 178 15.37 34.66 55.75
CA LYS A 178 14.21 33.74 55.84
C LYS A 178 13.01 34.63 56.25
N ASP A 179 11.80 34.40 55.74
CA ASP A 179 10.65 33.96 56.57
C ASP A 179 9.37 33.75 55.73
N GLY A 180 8.59 32.74 56.09
CA GLY A 180 7.64 32.09 55.17
C GLY A 180 6.15 32.40 55.33
N LYS A 181 5.36 31.89 54.38
CA LYS A 181 4.07 31.26 54.66
C LYS A 181 3.62 30.37 53.49
N LYS A 182 3.20 29.16 53.84
CA LYS A 182 2.59 28.15 52.95
C LYS A 182 1.28 28.65 52.38
N ASP A 183 0.98 28.30 51.12
CA ASP A 183 -0.29 27.63 50.80
C ASP A 183 -0.21 26.81 49.51
N LYS A 184 -0.61 25.54 49.63
CA LYS A 184 -0.80 24.58 48.53
C LYS A 184 -2.18 24.83 47.92
N LYS A 185 -2.29 24.87 46.59
CA LYS A 185 -3.55 24.48 45.92
C LYS A 185 -3.31 23.54 44.74
N LYS A 186 -4.01 22.42 44.86
CA LYS A 186 -4.10 21.28 43.95
C LYS A 186 -4.87 21.67 42.69
N SER A 187 -4.40 21.13 41.58
CA SER A 187 -5.12 20.93 40.33
C SER A 187 -6.46 20.22 40.57
N ARG A 188 -7.56 20.77 40.03
CA ARG A 188 -8.83 20.08 39.80
C ARG A 188 -9.44 20.59 38.48
N LEU A 189 -9.76 19.63 37.64
CA LEU A 189 -10.56 19.74 36.41
C LEU A 189 -11.81 20.59 36.58
N ASN A 190 -12.16 21.34 35.53
CA ASN A 190 -13.53 21.76 35.28
C ASN A 190 -14.00 21.25 33.92
N VAL A 191 -15.20 20.70 34.00
CA VAL A 191 -15.95 19.92 33.03
C VAL A 191 -17.25 20.70 32.76
N PHE A 192 -17.73 20.60 31.51
CA PHE A 192 -19.01 21.05 30.92
C PHE A 192 -19.17 22.52 30.50
N ARG A 193 -19.53 22.71 29.21
CA ARG A 193 -20.87 23.22 28.90
C ARG A 193 -21.41 22.75 27.56
N ARG A 194 -22.56 22.09 27.64
CA ARG A 194 -23.47 21.63 26.58
C ARG A 194 -24.36 22.83 26.22
N HIS A 195 -24.56 23.11 24.94
CA HIS A 195 -25.70 23.93 24.51
C HIS A 195 -26.48 23.18 23.42
N LYS A 196 -27.79 23.16 23.64
CA LYS A 196 -28.84 22.67 22.75
C LYS A 196 -29.80 23.86 22.63
N ASP A 197 -30.11 24.30 21.42
CA ASP A 197 -31.47 24.32 20.87
C ASP A 197 -31.55 25.17 19.57
N ASP A 198 -32.19 24.52 18.59
CA ASP A 198 -33.12 24.97 17.54
C ASP A 198 -32.83 26.07 16.50
N LYS A 199 -32.82 25.57 15.25
CA LYS A 199 -33.59 25.98 14.06
C LYS A 199 -34.25 27.37 14.07
N SER A 200 -33.73 28.23 13.17
CA SER A 200 -34.56 28.91 12.18
C SER A 200 -33.77 29.09 10.88
N THR A 201 -34.39 28.64 9.80
CA THR A 201 -33.95 28.79 8.41
C THR A 201 -34.37 30.16 7.90
N ASP A 202 -33.44 30.95 7.37
CA ASP A 202 -33.79 31.83 6.25
C ASP A 202 -32.60 32.00 5.30
N SER A 203 -32.88 31.73 4.04
CA SER A 203 -31.97 31.78 2.90
C SER A 203 -31.69 33.21 2.48
N ARG A 204 -30.42 33.58 2.31
CA ARG A 204 -30.01 34.52 1.25
C ARG A 204 -28.53 34.36 0.91
N SER A 205 -28.33 34.11 -0.38
CA SER A 205 -27.08 34.06 -1.11
C SER A 205 -26.26 35.35 -0.97
N SER A 206 -24.98 35.21 -0.65
CA SER A 206 -23.96 36.18 -1.05
C SER A 206 -22.64 35.46 -1.36
N THR A 207 -22.12 35.78 -2.55
CA THR A 207 -20.87 35.36 -3.17
C THR A 207 -19.65 35.63 -2.28
N PRO A 208 -18.60 34.77 -2.25
CA PRO A 208 -17.32 35.19 -1.71
C PRO A 208 -16.43 35.70 -2.84
N SER A 209 -16.37 37.02 -2.99
CA SER A 209 -15.16 37.70 -3.48
C SER A 209 -14.39 38.12 -2.24
N GLY A 210 -13.20 37.56 -2.05
CA GLY A 210 -12.36 37.86 -0.89
C GLY A 210 -11.08 37.05 -0.90
N THR A 211 -10.08 37.58 -1.61
CA THR A 211 -8.66 37.28 -1.40
C THR A 211 -8.31 37.55 0.06
N GLY A 212 -8.01 36.50 0.82
CA GLY A 212 -7.57 36.59 2.21
C GLY A 212 -6.73 35.36 2.56
N THR A 213 -5.46 35.61 2.83
CA THR A 213 -4.45 34.67 3.31
C THR A 213 -4.98 33.92 4.54
N SER A 214 -5.12 32.61 4.46
CA SER A 214 -5.56 31.77 5.58
C SER A 214 -4.45 31.65 6.61
N THR A 215 -4.77 32.02 7.85
CA THR A 215 -4.03 31.70 9.08
C THR A 215 -3.79 30.19 9.20
N PRO A 216 -2.76 29.72 9.94
CA PRO A 216 -2.53 28.30 10.13
C PRO A 216 -3.69 27.70 10.95
N SER A 217 -4.49 26.86 10.31
CA SER A 217 -5.55 26.08 10.95
C SER A 217 -5.00 25.38 12.21
N ASP A 218 -5.69 25.47 13.35
CA ASP A 218 -5.43 24.56 14.46
C ASP A 218 -5.58 23.13 13.90
N ILE A 219 -4.51 22.34 13.88
CA ILE A 219 -4.50 20.98 13.30
C ILE A 219 -5.66 20.13 13.86
N ASN A 220 -6.01 20.36 15.14
CA ASN A 220 -7.11 19.70 15.83
C ASN A 220 -8.52 20.11 15.34
N SER A 221 -8.63 21.24 14.66
CA SER A 221 -9.89 21.78 14.11
C SER A 221 -10.11 21.43 12.64
N LEU A 222 -9.14 20.82 11.96
CA LEU A 222 -9.29 20.35 10.58
C LEU A 222 -10.48 19.39 10.50
N SER A 223 -11.39 19.64 9.56
CA SER A 223 -12.58 18.83 9.34
C SER A 223 -12.83 18.59 7.86
N ILE A 224 -13.11 17.34 7.49
CA ILE A 224 -13.54 16.97 6.14
C ILE A 224 -15.08 16.82 6.09
N SER A 225 -15.69 17.14 4.95
CA SER A 225 -17.12 16.93 4.73
C SER A 225 -17.46 15.43 4.71
N ALA A 226 -18.71 15.08 5.06
CA ALA A 226 -19.13 13.67 5.04
C ALA A 226 -19.03 13.02 3.64
N GLU A 227 -19.12 13.82 2.57
CA GLU A 227 -18.98 13.37 1.19
C GLU A 227 -17.55 12.93 0.86
N ASP A 228 -16.56 13.56 1.47
CA ASP A 228 -15.13 13.29 1.27
C ASP A 228 -14.58 12.25 2.29
N ASP A 229 -15.39 11.78 3.25
CA ASP A 229 -15.00 10.85 4.33
C ASP A 229 -15.47 9.40 4.09
N LYS A 230 -15.52 8.97 2.82
CA LYS A 230 -15.99 7.64 2.39
C LYS A 230 -15.38 6.46 3.18
N PHE A 231 -14.13 6.58 3.59
CA PHE A 231 -13.39 5.52 4.27
C PHE A 231 -13.16 5.78 5.77
N GLY A 232 -13.77 6.81 6.35
CA GLY A 232 -13.58 7.17 7.76
C GLY A 232 -12.23 7.82 8.07
N GLN A 233 -11.57 8.39 7.06
CA GLN A 233 -10.26 9.03 7.18
C GLN A 233 -10.26 10.15 8.23
N HIS A 234 -11.36 10.87 8.42
CA HIS A 234 -11.43 11.94 9.42
C HIS A 234 -11.34 11.39 10.86
N ALA A 235 -11.98 10.26 11.12
CA ALA A 235 -11.89 9.58 12.42
C ALA A 235 -10.47 9.04 12.65
N ASP A 236 -9.87 8.44 11.62
CA ASP A 236 -8.51 7.93 11.66
C ASP A 236 -7.48 9.05 11.89
N PHE A 237 -7.66 10.19 11.22
CA PHE A 237 -6.81 11.37 11.41
C PHE A 237 -6.84 11.84 12.86
N LYS A 238 -8.03 12.01 13.43
CA LYS A 238 -8.19 12.42 14.83
C LYS A 238 -7.58 11.40 15.78
N ALA A 239 -7.75 10.11 15.50
CA ALA A 239 -7.16 9.05 16.31
C ALA A 239 -5.63 9.07 16.24
N ALA A 240 -5.06 9.31 15.07
CA ALA A 240 -3.61 9.41 14.88
C ALA A 240 -3.04 10.61 15.65
N ILE A 241 -3.60 11.80 15.47
CA ILE A 241 -3.16 13.02 16.17
C ILE A 241 -3.32 12.90 17.69
N ALA A 242 -4.36 12.21 18.17
CA ALA A 242 -4.61 12.06 19.60
C ALA A 242 -3.74 10.99 20.27
N ASN A 243 -3.42 9.89 19.57
CA ASN A 243 -2.86 8.68 20.18
C ASN A 243 -1.45 8.32 19.69
N THR A 244 -0.95 8.94 18.62
CA THR A 244 0.38 8.66 18.07
C THR A 244 1.32 9.83 18.39
N PRO A 245 2.48 9.58 19.03
CA PRO A 245 3.47 10.63 19.26
C PRO A 245 3.97 11.28 17.94
N PRO A 246 4.22 12.60 17.92
CA PRO A 246 4.72 13.31 16.74
C PRO A 246 5.96 12.68 16.09
N GLU A 247 6.90 12.19 16.91
CA GLU A 247 8.13 11.55 16.45
C GLU A 247 7.88 10.19 15.78
N GLU A 248 6.81 9.50 16.16
CA GLU A 248 6.41 8.23 15.57
C GLU A 248 5.74 8.46 14.22
N LEU A 249 4.88 9.48 14.10
CA LEU A 249 4.36 9.93 12.80
C LEU A 249 5.50 10.37 11.87
N ARG A 250 6.46 11.16 12.37
CA ARG A 250 7.65 11.54 11.60
C ARG A 250 8.43 10.32 11.11
N ARG A 251 8.67 9.33 11.97
CA ARG A 251 9.35 8.07 11.59
C ARG A 251 8.56 7.30 10.53
N ALA A 252 7.24 7.20 10.69
CA ALA A 252 6.37 6.49 9.75
C ALA A 252 6.38 7.14 8.36
N PHE A 253 6.35 8.48 8.30
CA PHE A 253 6.48 9.21 7.05
C PHE A 253 7.82 8.91 6.35
N TRP A 254 8.94 9.02 7.06
CA TRP A 254 10.27 8.77 6.49
C TRP A 254 10.52 7.29 6.14
N SER A 255 9.83 6.35 6.79
CA SER A 255 9.76 4.95 6.38
C SER A 255 9.01 4.79 5.06
N MET A 256 7.86 5.47 4.93
CA MET A 256 7.01 5.43 3.73
C MET A 256 7.73 5.98 2.49
N VAL A 257 8.62 6.96 2.65
CA VAL A 257 9.43 7.54 1.56
C VAL A 257 10.31 6.50 0.87
N LYS A 258 10.94 5.57 1.59
CA LYS A 258 11.87 4.58 1.02
C LYS A 258 12.92 5.23 0.08
N HIS A 259 12.84 4.94 -1.21
CA HIS A 259 13.68 5.46 -2.29
C HIS A 259 12.96 6.51 -3.17
N ASP A 260 11.71 6.85 -2.86
CA ASP A 260 10.95 7.89 -3.54
C ASP A 260 11.50 9.28 -3.16
N HIS A 261 11.23 10.28 -4.01
CA HIS A 261 11.46 11.68 -3.65
C HIS A 261 10.46 12.11 -2.55
N PRO A 262 10.89 12.74 -1.44
CA PRO A 262 9.97 13.15 -0.37
C PRO A 262 8.85 14.09 -0.82
N ASP A 263 9.16 15.11 -1.64
CA ASP A 263 8.13 15.97 -2.27
C ASP A 263 7.15 15.16 -3.13
N ALA A 264 7.62 14.18 -3.92
CA ALA A 264 6.73 13.36 -4.75
C ALA A 264 5.70 12.60 -3.91
N LEU A 265 6.06 12.15 -2.71
CA LEU A 265 5.13 11.48 -1.79
C LEU A 265 4.01 12.42 -1.35
N LEU A 266 4.31 13.65 -0.92
CA LEU A 266 3.30 14.65 -0.55
C LEU A 266 2.44 15.06 -1.74
N LEU A 267 3.06 15.23 -2.91
CA LEU A 267 2.38 15.61 -4.14
C LEU A 267 1.31 14.60 -4.55
N ARG A 268 1.46 13.31 -4.23
CA ARG A 268 0.40 12.31 -4.44
C ARG A 268 -0.88 12.67 -3.67
N PHE A 269 -0.75 13.07 -2.40
CA PHE A 269 -1.88 13.46 -1.56
C PHE A 269 -2.51 14.78 -2.03
N LEU A 270 -1.69 15.76 -2.41
CA LEU A 270 -2.19 17.02 -2.97
C LEU A 270 -2.99 16.80 -4.25
N ARG A 271 -2.45 16.05 -5.23
CA ARG A 271 -3.18 15.75 -6.46
C ARG A 271 -4.47 14.99 -6.18
N ALA A 272 -4.45 13.99 -5.30
CA ALA A 272 -5.62 13.21 -4.91
C ALA A 272 -6.71 14.02 -4.19
N ARG A 273 -6.34 15.16 -3.59
CA ARG A 273 -7.27 16.09 -2.93
C ARG A 273 -7.38 17.43 -3.66
N LYS A 274 -7.12 17.44 -4.97
CA LYS A 274 -7.31 18.62 -5.85
C LYS A 274 -6.62 19.87 -5.32
N TRP A 275 -5.42 19.68 -4.77
CA TRP A 275 -4.58 20.72 -4.15
C TRP A 275 -5.20 21.39 -2.90
N ASP A 276 -6.18 20.75 -2.27
CA ASP A 276 -6.66 21.12 -0.94
C ASP A 276 -5.68 20.58 0.12
N VAL A 277 -4.95 21.49 0.75
CA VAL A 277 -3.86 21.18 1.69
C VAL A 277 -4.37 20.48 2.94
N ASP A 278 -5.49 20.93 3.50
CA ASP A 278 -6.06 20.38 4.73
C ASP A 278 -6.55 18.95 4.49
N LYS A 279 -7.26 18.72 3.38
CA LYS A 279 -7.71 17.38 3.00
C LYS A 279 -6.55 16.45 2.67
N ALA A 280 -5.50 16.97 2.03
CA ALA A 280 -4.29 16.20 1.74
C ALA A 280 -3.57 15.77 3.04
N LEU A 281 -3.46 16.67 4.01
CA LEU A 281 -2.87 16.37 5.32
C LEU A 281 -3.66 15.28 6.05
N VAL A 282 -4.98 15.43 6.12
CA VAL A 282 -5.86 14.43 6.75
C VAL A 282 -5.70 13.06 6.08
N MET A 283 -5.77 13.00 4.74
CA MET A 283 -5.59 11.75 3.99
C MET A 283 -4.23 11.09 4.28
N MET A 284 -3.15 11.88 4.33
CA MET A 284 -1.79 11.41 4.56
C MET A 284 -1.63 10.82 5.97
N ILE A 285 -2.06 11.55 7.00
CA ILE A 285 -1.93 11.09 8.38
C ILE A 285 -2.83 9.87 8.65
N SER A 286 -4.04 9.81 8.08
CA SER A 286 -4.89 8.61 8.17
C SER A 286 -4.26 7.41 7.47
N THR A 287 -3.60 7.63 6.32
CA THR A 287 -2.83 6.58 5.64
C THR A 287 -1.70 6.07 6.53
N MET A 288 -0.97 6.96 7.21
CA MET A 288 0.11 6.56 8.11
C MET A 288 -0.42 5.71 9.27
N LYS A 289 -1.56 6.09 9.87
CA LYS A 289 -2.22 5.30 10.90
C LYS A 289 -2.61 3.91 10.38
N TRP A 290 -3.23 3.82 9.21
CA TRP A 290 -3.58 2.54 8.58
C TRP A 290 -2.34 1.66 8.33
N ARG A 291 -1.23 2.27 7.91
CA ARG A 291 0.04 1.55 7.69
C ARG A 291 0.65 1.01 8.98
N LEU A 292 0.60 1.79 10.06
CA LEU A 292 1.19 1.47 11.36
C LEU A 292 0.35 0.48 12.17
N ASP A 293 -0.95 0.75 12.30
CA ASP A 293 -1.80 0.09 13.29
C ASP A 293 -2.66 -1.03 12.70
N GLU A 294 -3.08 -0.88 11.43
CA GLU A 294 -4.04 -1.81 10.82
C GLU A 294 -3.33 -2.87 9.98
N MET A 295 -2.50 -2.43 9.02
CA MET A 295 -1.86 -3.35 8.07
C MET A 295 -0.44 -3.76 8.43
N HIS A 296 0.21 -3.09 9.37
CA HIS A 296 1.60 -3.35 9.75
C HIS A 296 2.52 -3.48 8.52
N VAL A 297 2.45 -2.49 7.63
CA VAL A 297 3.04 -2.61 6.29
C VAL A 297 4.56 -2.72 6.38
N ASP A 298 5.17 -1.85 7.18
CA ASP A 298 6.62 -1.70 7.25
C ASP A 298 7.26 -2.66 8.28
N ASP A 299 6.60 -2.90 9.41
CA ASP A 299 7.11 -3.73 10.53
C ASP A 299 6.75 -5.22 10.43
N ASP A 300 5.78 -5.57 9.58
CA ASP A 300 5.40 -6.97 9.30
C ASP A 300 5.46 -7.31 7.81
N ILE A 301 4.61 -6.75 6.95
CA ILE A 301 4.47 -7.21 5.55
C ILE A 301 5.81 -7.15 4.78
N VAL A 302 6.44 -5.98 4.75
CA VAL A 302 7.69 -5.72 4.01
C VAL A 302 8.88 -6.37 4.71
N LYS A 303 8.90 -6.37 6.05
CA LYS A 303 9.99 -6.92 6.85
C LYS A 303 10.06 -8.45 6.79
N ASN A 304 8.92 -9.12 6.86
CA ASN A 304 8.85 -10.57 6.98
C ASN A 304 8.76 -11.27 5.61
N GLY A 305 8.01 -10.69 4.68
CA GLY A 305 7.91 -11.15 3.29
C GLY A 305 7.59 -12.65 3.14
N GLU A 306 8.11 -13.23 2.06
CA GLU A 306 7.76 -14.60 1.65
C GLU A 306 8.46 -15.68 2.47
N LEU A 307 9.74 -15.48 2.83
CA LEU A 307 10.50 -16.46 3.60
C LEU A 307 9.86 -16.72 4.96
N LYS A 308 9.45 -15.66 5.67
CA LYS A 308 8.77 -15.81 6.95
C LYS A 308 7.41 -16.50 6.80
N ALA A 309 6.66 -16.18 5.75
CA ALA A 309 5.43 -16.92 5.44
C ALA A 309 5.73 -18.42 5.23
N LEU A 310 6.81 -18.77 4.52
CA LEU A 310 7.22 -20.17 4.33
C LEU A 310 7.55 -20.86 5.66
N GLU A 311 8.24 -20.17 6.56
CA GLU A 311 8.49 -20.67 7.92
C GLU A 311 7.19 -20.85 8.72
N ASP A 312 6.28 -19.89 8.62
CA ASP A 312 5.02 -19.87 9.36
C ASP A 312 4.03 -20.95 8.91
N THR A 313 4.19 -21.53 7.71
CA THR A 313 3.46 -22.76 7.32
C THR A 313 3.74 -23.96 8.24
N LYS A 314 4.85 -23.91 8.99
CA LYS A 314 5.25 -24.93 9.97
C LYS A 314 4.81 -24.58 11.39
N SER A 315 4.11 -23.46 11.58
CA SER A 315 3.62 -23.03 12.88
C SER A 315 2.63 -24.04 13.47
N SER A 316 2.66 -24.19 14.79
CA SER A 316 1.65 -24.94 15.55
C SER A 316 0.36 -24.15 15.73
N ASP A 317 0.39 -22.82 15.55
CA ASP A 317 -0.81 -21.98 15.56
C ASP A 317 -1.55 -22.13 14.22
N ALA A 318 -2.79 -22.62 14.28
CA ALA A 318 -3.59 -22.91 13.09
C ALA A 318 -3.93 -21.66 12.27
N LYS A 319 -4.13 -20.50 12.90
CA LYS A 319 -4.43 -19.25 12.21
C LYS A 319 -3.20 -18.77 11.46
N VAL A 320 -2.06 -18.72 12.13
CA VAL A 320 -0.76 -18.33 11.52
C VAL A 320 -0.43 -19.23 10.34
N LYS A 321 -0.54 -20.55 10.54
CA LYS A 321 -0.31 -21.53 9.48
C LYS A 321 -1.23 -21.33 8.28
N LYS A 322 -2.55 -21.20 8.50
CA LYS A 322 -3.53 -21.02 7.42
C LYS A 322 -3.28 -19.73 6.64
N ASN A 323 -3.05 -18.61 7.32
CA ASN A 323 -2.78 -17.33 6.66
C ASN A 323 -1.50 -17.36 5.83
N ALA A 324 -0.46 -18.04 6.31
CA ALA A 324 0.79 -18.25 5.61
C ALA A 324 0.65 -19.15 4.37
N GLU A 325 -0.05 -20.28 4.50
CA GLU A 325 -0.38 -21.17 3.38
C GLU A 325 -1.21 -20.45 2.31
N ASP A 326 -2.22 -19.68 2.73
CA ASP A 326 -3.06 -18.88 1.85
C ASP A 326 -2.29 -17.74 1.17
N PHE A 327 -1.29 -17.17 1.84
CA PHE A 327 -0.47 -16.11 1.25
C PHE A 327 0.43 -16.70 0.15
N LEU A 328 1.11 -17.80 0.46
CA LEU A 328 2.03 -18.44 -0.49
C LEU A 328 1.31 -19.10 -1.67
N ILE A 329 0.12 -19.66 -1.48
CA ILE A 329 -0.59 -20.30 -2.60
C ILE A 329 -0.98 -19.27 -3.66
N GLN A 330 -1.29 -18.02 -3.27
CA GLN A 330 -1.56 -16.92 -4.19
C GLN A 330 -0.33 -16.56 -5.05
N LEU A 331 0.86 -16.54 -4.44
CA LEU A 331 2.13 -16.37 -5.16
C LEU A 331 2.43 -17.57 -6.06
N ARG A 332 2.42 -18.79 -5.53
CA ARG A 332 2.71 -20.03 -6.28
C ARG A 332 1.85 -20.21 -7.52
N MET A 333 0.56 -19.89 -7.42
CA MET A 333 -0.35 -19.98 -8.57
C MET A 333 -0.24 -18.77 -9.52
N GLY A 334 0.57 -17.75 -9.19
CA GLY A 334 0.65 -16.47 -9.89
C GLY A 334 -0.70 -15.78 -10.00
N LYS A 335 -1.44 -15.68 -8.90
CA LYS A 335 -2.77 -15.05 -8.88
C LYS A 335 -2.70 -13.60 -9.33
N SER A 336 -1.67 -12.90 -8.83
CA SER A 336 -1.22 -11.60 -9.31
C SER A 336 0.30 -11.60 -9.45
N PHE A 337 0.84 -10.98 -10.49
CA PHE A 337 2.29 -10.88 -10.71
C PHE A 337 2.69 -9.63 -11.49
N LEU A 338 3.92 -9.17 -11.30
CA LEU A 338 4.49 -8.00 -11.96
C LEU A 338 5.38 -8.45 -13.11
N HIS A 339 5.14 -7.94 -14.31
CA HIS A 339 6.00 -8.22 -15.46
C HIS A 339 5.81 -7.19 -16.56
N GLY A 340 6.90 -6.81 -17.23
CA GLY A 340 6.85 -5.89 -18.37
C GLY A 340 6.38 -4.47 -18.05
N LEU A 341 6.36 -3.66 -19.10
CA LEU A 341 5.98 -2.25 -19.08
C LEU A 341 4.83 -1.98 -20.06
N ASP A 342 3.94 -1.05 -19.70
CA ASP A 342 2.97 -0.50 -20.66
C ASP A 342 3.64 0.52 -21.62
N LYS A 343 2.86 1.09 -22.55
CA LYS A 343 3.38 2.08 -23.51
C LYS A 343 3.74 3.44 -22.89
N GLU A 344 3.46 3.65 -21.62
CA GLU A 344 3.88 4.83 -20.87
C GLU A 344 5.01 4.50 -19.88
N GLY A 345 5.57 3.28 -19.94
CA GLY A 345 6.68 2.87 -19.09
C GLY A 345 6.28 2.40 -17.70
N ARG A 346 4.99 2.20 -17.44
CA ARG A 346 4.51 1.77 -16.12
C ARG A 346 4.73 0.27 -15.93
N PRO A 347 5.28 -0.17 -14.79
CA PRO A 347 5.29 -1.59 -14.47
C PRO A 347 3.87 -2.13 -14.43
N MET A 348 3.66 -3.30 -15.03
CA MET A 348 2.34 -3.92 -15.09
C MET A 348 2.18 -5.01 -14.04
N CYS A 349 1.05 -4.99 -13.34
CA CYS A 349 0.55 -6.06 -12.48
C CYS A 349 -0.58 -6.81 -13.20
N PHE A 350 -0.34 -8.06 -13.58
CA PHE A 350 -1.36 -8.94 -14.13
C PHE A 350 -2.12 -9.62 -12.99
N VAL A 351 -3.44 -9.62 -13.06
CA VAL A 351 -4.35 -10.27 -12.10
C VAL A 351 -5.19 -11.29 -12.84
N ARG A 352 -5.01 -12.58 -12.53
CA ARG A 352 -5.71 -13.69 -13.21
C ARG A 352 -6.99 -14.03 -12.45
N ALA A 353 -8.09 -13.40 -12.84
CA ALA A 353 -9.36 -13.48 -12.11
C ALA A 353 -9.91 -14.91 -12.02
N ARG A 354 -9.69 -15.75 -13.04
CA ARG A 354 -10.09 -17.17 -13.06
C ARG A 354 -9.51 -18.01 -11.92
N LEU A 355 -8.40 -17.58 -11.32
CA LEU A 355 -7.73 -18.28 -10.22
C LEU A 355 -8.29 -17.94 -8.85
N HIS A 356 -9.16 -16.93 -8.74
CA HIS A 356 -9.82 -16.58 -7.49
C HIS A 356 -11.10 -17.40 -7.31
N LYS A 357 -11.35 -17.94 -6.11
CA LYS A 357 -12.70 -18.35 -5.67
C LYS A 357 -12.97 -17.84 -4.26
N ALA A 358 -14.19 -17.35 -4.05
CA ALA A 358 -14.60 -16.78 -2.78
C ALA A 358 -14.48 -17.82 -1.65
N GLY A 359 -13.87 -17.42 -0.53
CA GLY A 359 -13.73 -18.25 0.68
C GLY A 359 -12.62 -19.31 0.65
N GLU A 360 -11.85 -19.48 -0.43
CA GLU A 360 -10.71 -20.42 -0.42
C GLU A 360 -9.53 -19.90 0.43
N GLN A 361 -9.29 -18.59 0.40
CA GLN A 361 -8.30 -17.90 1.23
C GLN A 361 -8.99 -17.03 2.28
N THR A 362 -8.34 -16.83 3.43
CA THR A 362 -8.81 -15.87 4.44
C THR A 362 -8.74 -14.44 3.91
N GLU A 363 -9.64 -13.57 4.40
CA GLU A 363 -9.64 -12.14 4.08
C GLU A 363 -8.31 -11.49 4.44
N GLU A 364 -7.80 -11.74 5.65
CA GLU A 364 -6.49 -11.25 6.12
C GLU A 364 -5.35 -11.61 5.16
N SER A 365 -5.35 -12.84 4.61
CA SER A 365 -4.32 -13.27 3.66
C SER A 365 -4.47 -12.62 2.28
N LEU A 366 -5.71 -12.40 1.80
CA LEU A 366 -5.98 -11.68 0.55
C LEU A 366 -5.54 -10.21 0.65
N GLU A 367 -5.86 -9.55 1.77
CA GLU A 367 -5.48 -8.16 2.03
C GLU A 367 -3.96 -8.01 2.15
N ARG A 368 -3.32 -8.90 2.93
CA ARG A 368 -1.86 -8.95 3.05
C ARG A 368 -1.18 -9.16 1.69
N PHE A 369 -1.67 -10.10 0.89
CA PHE A 369 -1.14 -10.36 -0.47
C PHE A 369 -1.30 -9.13 -1.38
N THR A 370 -2.43 -8.43 -1.29
CA THR A 370 -2.68 -7.20 -2.05
C THR A 370 -1.69 -6.11 -1.68
N VAL A 371 -1.52 -5.82 -0.37
CA VAL A 371 -0.58 -4.79 0.09
C VAL A 371 0.86 -5.17 -0.21
N TYR A 372 1.24 -6.44 -0.01
CA TYR A 372 2.54 -6.97 -0.40
C TYR A 372 2.83 -6.74 -1.89
N THR A 373 1.84 -7.00 -2.76
CA THR A 373 1.98 -6.81 -4.21
C THR A 373 2.15 -5.33 -4.56
N ILE A 374 1.39 -4.43 -3.93
CA ILE A 374 1.53 -2.97 -4.12
C ILE A 374 2.90 -2.49 -3.68
N GLU A 375 3.36 -2.88 -2.48
CA GLU A 375 4.68 -2.49 -1.97
C GLU A 375 5.83 -3.05 -2.81
N THR A 376 5.64 -4.24 -3.37
CA THR A 376 6.61 -4.82 -4.29
C THR A 376 6.62 -4.08 -5.63
N ALA A 377 5.45 -3.69 -6.16
CA ALA A 377 5.35 -2.87 -7.37
C ALA A 377 6.03 -1.51 -7.22
N ARG A 378 5.95 -0.90 -6.03
CA ARG A 378 6.67 0.35 -5.72
C ARG A 378 8.19 0.23 -5.89
N MET A 379 8.77 -0.94 -5.61
CA MET A 379 10.21 -1.17 -5.79
C MET A 379 10.64 -1.23 -7.27
N LEU A 380 9.68 -1.43 -8.18
CA LEU A 380 9.91 -1.51 -9.63
C LEU A 380 9.64 -0.18 -10.35
N LEU A 381 9.24 0.88 -9.63
CA LEU A 381 9.05 2.21 -10.21
C LEU A 381 10.39 2.90 -10.45
N ARG A 382 10.54 3.57 -11.59
CA ARG A 382 11.73 4.38 -11.91
C ARG A 382 11.30 5.75 -12.40
N PRO A 383 11.94 6.85 -11.94
CA PRO A 383 11.62 8.17 -12.45
C PRO A 383 11.70 8.21 -14.00
N PRO A 384 10.77 8.93 -14.65
CA PRO A 384 9.75 9.81 -14.08
C PRO A 384 8.45 9.07 -13.68
N ILE A 385 8.43 7.75 -13.81
CA ILE A 385 7.25 6.92 -13.64
C ILE A 385 6.97 6.65 -12.16
N ASP A 386 5.83 7.14 -11.69
CA ASP A 386 5.38 7.05 -10.31
C ASP A 386 4.07 6.24 -10.16
N THR A 387 3.63 5.57 -11.23
CA THR A 387 2.36 4.81 -11.28
C THR A 387 2.55 3.43 -11.90
N ALA A 388 1.67 2.49 -11.55
CA ALA A 388 1.61 1.16 -12.12
C ALA A 388 0.32 0.94 -12.93
N THR A 389 0.37 -0.06 -13.82
CA THR A 389 -0.78 -0.50 -14.62
C THR A 389 -1.29 -1.84 -14.12
N ILE A 390 -2.61 -2.00 -13.97
CA ILE A 390 -3.20 -3.28 -13.58
C ILE A 390 -3.90 -3.90 -14.80
N VAL A 391 -3.55 -5.13 -15.14
CA VAL A 391 -4.22 -5.91 -16.19
C VAL A 391 -5.06 -6.99 -15.53
N PHE A 392 -6.37 -6.81 -15.47
CA PHE A 392 -7.29 -7.87 -15.06
C PHE A 392 -7.55 -8.80 -16.23
N ASP A 393 -6.94 -9.97 -16.21
CA ASP A 393 -7.22 -11.05 -17.15
C ASP A 393 -8.49 -11.79 -16.72
N MET A 394 -9.56 -11.55 -17.47
CA MET A 394 -10.89 -12.13 -17.25
C MET A 394 -11.13 -13.35 -18.15
N THR A 395 -10.11 -13.86 -18.83
CA THR A 395 -10.21 -15.12 -19.59
C THR A 395 -10.68 -16.23 -18.64
N ASP A 396 -11.72 -16.95 -19.05
CA ASP A 396 -12.39 -18.02 -18.28
C ASP A 396 -13.00 -17.57 -16.93
N PHE A 397 -13.23 -16.26 -16.74
CA PHE A 397 -13.94 -15.77 -15.56
C PHE A 397 -15.40 -16.23 -15.55
N SER A 398 -15.86 -16.65 -14.37
CA SER A 398 -17.25 -17.03 -14.09
C SER A 398 -17.75 -16.40 -12.79
N MET A 399 -19.05 -16.50 -12.50
CA MET A 399 -19.61 -16.01 -11.24
C MET A 399 -19.01 -16.69 -9.99
N ALA A 400 -18.45 -17.90 -10.11
CA ALA A 400 -17.76 -18.57 -9.01
C ALA A 400 -16.46 -17.86 -8.61
N ASN A 401 -15.92 -17.02 -9.50
CA ASN A 401 -14.70 -16.24 -9.26
C ASN A 401 -14.98 -14.85 -8.70
N MET A 402 -16.24 -14.41 -8.69
CA MET A 402 -16.58 -13.06 -8.22
C MET A 402 -16.59 -13.00 -6.70
N ASP A 403 -15.73 -12.16 -6.14
CA ASP A 403 -15.71 -11.82 -4.71
C ASP A 403 -15.56 -10.30 -4.55
N TYR A 404 -16.52 -9.67 -3.86
CA TYR A 404 -16.50 -8.23 -3.64
C TYR A 404 -15.55 -7.79 -2.53
N THR A 405 -15.12 -8.70 -1.66
CA THR A 405 -14.24 -8.41 -0.52
C THR A 405 -12.87 -7.88 -0.98
N PRO A 406 -12.08 -8.65 -1.76
CA PRO A 406 -10.80 -8.14 -2.27
C PRO A 406 -10.99 -6.95 -3.22
N VAL A 407 -12.10 -6.85 -3.95
CA VAL A 407 -12.39 -5.70 -4.82
C VAL A 407 -12.56 -4.42 -4.00
N LYS A 408 -13.37 -4.44 -2.93
CA LYS A 408 -13.54 -3.29 -2.04
C LYS A 408 -12.24 -2.91 -1.34
N PHE A 409 -11.43 -3.90 -0.95
CA PHE A 409 -10.13 -3.63 -0.36
C PHE A 409 -9.16 -2.98 -1.34
N MET A 410 -9.08 -3.45 -2.59
CA MET A 410 -8.29 -2.80 -3.64
C MET A 410 -8.76 -1.36 -3.90
N ILE A 411 -10.07 -1.11 -3.90
CA ILE A 411 -10.62 0.26 -4.00
C ILE A 411 -10.15 1.12 -2.82
N LYS A 412 -10.28 0.63 -1.57
CA LYS A 412 -9.77 1.34 -0.38
C LYS A 412 -8.27 1.63 -0.52
N CYS A 413 -7.48 0.66 -1.00
CA CYS A 413 -6.05 0.85 -1.23
C CYS A 413 -5.79 2.03 -2.17
N PHE A 414 -6.37 2.05 -3.38
CA PHE A 414 -6.01 3.06 -4.39
C PHE A 414 -6.70 4.42 -4.21
N GLU A 415 -7.83 4.50 -3.51
CA GLU A 415 -8.55 5.76 -3.25
C GLU A 415 -8.21 6.42 -1.91
N ALA A 416 -7.72 5.64 -0.93
CA ALA A 416 -7.47 6.13 0.42
C ALA A 416 -5.99 6.08 0.82
N ASN A 417 -5.30 4.96 0.57
CA ASN A 417 -4.00 4.65 1.22
C ASN A 417 -2.79 4.68 0.28
N TYR A 418 -3.02 4.57 -1.03
CA TYR A 418 -2.02 4.66 -2.10
C TYR A 418 -2.50 5.62 -3.18
N PRO A 419 -2.82 6.89 -2.83
CA PRO A 419 -3.29 7.87 -3.80
C PRO A 419 -2.30 8.01 -4.95
N GLU A 420 -2.83 8.27 -6.15
CA GLU A 420 -2.03 8.59 -7.32
C GLU A 420 -0.97 7.53 -7.67
N SER A 421 -1.14 6.28 -7.22
CA SER A 421 -0.25 5.15 -7.53
C SER A 421 -0.76 4.30 -8.71
N LEU A 422 -2.05 4.42 -9.02
CA LEU A 422 -2.70 3.73 -10.14
C LEU A 422 -2.68 4.62 -11.40
N GLY A 423 -2.02 4.14 -12.45
CA GLY A 423 -1.97 4.79 -13.76
C GLY A 423 -3.19 4.44 -14.60
N THR A 424 -3.30 3.17 -14.99
CA THR A 424 -4.43 2.65 -15.76
C THR A 424 -4.82 1.23 -15.33
N VAL A 425 -6.09 0.87 -15.54
CA VAL A 425 -6.64 -0.47 -15.30
C VAL A 425 -7.19 -1.01 -16.60
N LEU A 426 -6.67 -2.13 -17.06
CA LEU A 426 -7.04 -2.80 -18.29
C LEU A 426 -7.81 -4.07 -17.96
N VAL A 427 -9.11 -4.09 -18.22
CA VAL A 427 -9.97 -5.26 -18.03
C VAL A 427 -10.03 -6.02 -19.35
N PHE A 428 -9.27 -7.11 -19.44
CA PHE A 428 -9.07 -7.88 -20.65
C PHE A 428 -10.00 -9.10 -20.71
N LYS A 429 -10.69 -9.30 -21.85
CA LYS A 429 -11.59 -10.43 -22.12
C LYS A 429 -12.73 -10.60 -21.10
N ALA A 430 -13.25 -9.50 -20.56
CA ALA A 430 -14.40 -9.56 -19.65
C ALA A 430 -15.62 -10.24 -20.31
N PRO A 431 -16.22 -11.28 -19.69
CA PRO A 431 -17.43 -11.90 -20.21
C PRO A 431 -18.62 -10.93 -20.10
N TRP A 432 -19.65 -11.13 -20.93
CA TRP A 432 -20.80 -10.22 -21.00
C TRP A 432 -21.49 -9.98 -19.64
N VAL A 433 -21.51 -11.01 -18.76
CA VAL A 433 -22.06 -10.93 -17.40
C VAL A 433 -21.33 -9.90 -16.53
N PHE A 434 -20.06 -9.65 -16.81
CA PHE A 434 -19.24 -8.69 -16.07
C PHE A 434 -19.74 -7.25 -16.26
N ASN A 435 -20.53 -6.94 -17.29
CA ASN A 435 -21.12 -5.60 -17.43
C ASN A 435 -22.03 -5.25 -16.23
N ALA A 436 -22.78 -6.22 -15.70
CA ALA A 436 -23.61 -6.01 -14.51
C ALA A 436 -22.75 -5.80 -13.26
N ILE A 437 -21.71 -6.61 -13.10
CA ILE A 437 -20.73 -6.50 -12.01
C ILE A 437 -20.03 -5.15 -12.05
N TRP A 438 -19.58 -4.73 -13.23
CA TRP A 438 -18.95 -3.44 -13.45
C TRP A 438 -19.88 -2.28 -13.11
N SER A 439 -21.17 -2.37 -13.45
CA SER A 439 -22.14 -1.34 -13.06
C SER A 439 -22.22 -1.15 -11.54
N ILE A 440 -22.04 -2.22 -10.77
CA ILE A 440 -22.00 -2.19 -9.30
C ILE A 440 -20.67 -1.59 -8.83
N ILE A 441 -19.54 -2.12 -9.32
CA ILE A 441 -18.19 -1.66 -8.94
C ILE A 441 -18.00 -0.18 -9.27
N ARG A 442 -18.46 0.27 -10.44
CA ARG A 442 -18.39 1.67 -10.87
C ARG A 442 -19.15 2.60 -9.93
N GLY A 443 -20.24 2.13 -9.29
CA GLY A 443 -20.95 2.89 -8.27
C GLY A 443 -20.18 3.03 -6.96
N TRP A 444 -19.16 2.21 -6.73
CA TRP A 444 -18.26 2.33 -5.59
C TRP A 444 -17.05 3.21 -5.90
N LEU A 445 -16.60 3.28 -7.15
CA LEU A 445 -15.40 4.02 -7.52
C LEU A 445 -15.62 5.53 -7.52
N ASP A 446 -14.61 6.27 -7.08
CA ASP A 446 -14.56 7.71 -7.34
C ASP A 446 -14.42 7.95 -8.87
N PRO A 447 -14.90 9.09 -9.40
CA PRO A 447 -14.88 9.36 -10.84
C PRO A 447 -13.49 9.34 -11.49
N VAL A 448 -12.43 9.69 -10.75
CA VAL A 448 -11.06 9.69 -11.25
C VAL A 448 -10.55 8.26 -11.42
N VAL A 449 -10.74 7.39 -10.43
CA VAL A 449 -10.36 5.97 -10.56
C VAL A 449 -11.23 5.25 -11.57
N ALA A 450 -12.55 5.50 -11.60
CA ALA A 450 -13.43 4.93 -12.63
C ALA A 450 -13.00 5.32 -14.05
N GLY A 451 -12.48 6.55 -14.23
CA GLY A 451 -11.96 7.05 -15.51
C GLY A 451 -10.66 6.37 -15.98
N LYS A 452 -9.94 5.69 -15.09
CA LYS A 452 -8.72 4.93 -15.40
C LYS A 452 -9.00 3.51 -15.90
N VAL A 453 -10.26 3.05 -15.87
CA VAL A 453 -10.64 1.69 -16.26
C VAL A 453 -10.98 1.63 -17.75
N HIS A 454 -10.26 0.79 -18.49
CA HIS A 454 -10.49 0.53 -19.91
C HIS A 454 -10.77 -0.95 -20.14
N PHE A 455 -11.71 -1.23 -21.04
CA PHE A 455 -12.07 -2.59 -21.42
C PHE A 455 -11.43 -2.93 -22.77
N ALA A 456 -10.81 -4.11 -22.85
CA ALA A 456 -10.26 -4.66 -24.08
C ALA A 456 -10.78 -6.09 -24.28
N LYS A 457 -11.39 -6.37 -25.43
CA LYS A 457 -11.90 -7.69 -25.80
C LYS A 457 -10.90 -8.48 -26.65
N THR A 458 -10.07 -7.79 -27.41
CA THR A 458 -9.10 -8.37 -28.34
C THR A 458 -7.68 -7.91 -28.01
N ILE A 459 -6.69 -8.64 -28.54
CA ILE A 459 -5.29 -8.25 -28.37
C ILE A 459 -4.99 -6.92 -29.06
N ASP A 460 -5.63 -6.60 -30.18
CA ASP A 460 -5.48 -5.29 -30.82
C ASP A 460 -5.95 -4.14 -29.92
N GLU A 461 -7.07 -4.34 -29.21
CA GLU A 461 -7.58 -3.35 -28.26
C GLU A 461 -6.65 -3.18 -27.06
N LEU A 462 -6.15 -4.29 -26.50
CA LEU A 462 -5.17 -4.27 -25.41
C LEU A 462 -3.84 -3.64 -25.86
N ALA A 463 -3.45 -3.91 -27.11
CA ALA A 463 -2.24 -3.37 -27.73
C ALA A 463 -2.29 -1.86 -27.97
N ASN A 464 -3.42 -1.19 -27.75
CA ASN A 464 -3.47 0.26 -27.70
C ASN A 464 -2.70 0.81 -26.49
N PHE A 465 -2.68 0.07 -25.38
CA PHE A 465 -2.09 0.49 -24.09
C PHE A 465 -0.76 -0.21 -23.79
N VAL A 466 -0.61 -1.47 -24.21
CA VAL A 466 0.57 -2.30 -23.90
C VAL A 466 1.26 -2.72 -25.21
N PRO A 467 2.59 -2.65 -25.34
CA PRO A 467 3.27 -3.21 -26.51
C PRO A 467 2.98 -4.70 -26.65
N ARG A 468 2.72 -5.21 -27.86
CA ARG A 468 2.45 -6.66 -28.06
C ARG A 468 3.58 -7.55 -27.56
N SER A 469 4.82 -7.08 -27.69
CA SER A 469 6.04 -7.68 -27.14
C SER A 469 6.16 -7.63 -25.62
N GLN A 470 5.19 -7.05 -24.91
CA GLN A 470 5.11 -7.02 -23.44
C GLN A 470 3.86 -7.76 -22.93
N ILE A 471 3.03 -8.29 -23.84
CA ILE A 471 1.83 -9.07 -23.51
C ILE A 471 2.20 -10.56 -23.56
N PRO A 472 2.07 -11.32 -22.45
CA PRO A 472 2.38 -12.75 -22.43
C PRO A 472 1.64 -13.56 -23.51
N THR A 473 2.29 -14.58 -24.06
CA THR A 473 1.67 -15.49 -25.03
C THR A 473 0.42 -16.18 -24.49
N GLU A 474 0.31 -16.40 -23.17
CA GLU A 474 -0.91 -16.94 -22.54
C GLU A 474 -2.15 -16.05 -22.74
N LEU A 475 -1.96 -14.75 -22.97
CA LEU A 475 -3.05 -13.82 -23.27
C LEU A 475 -3.30 -13.68 -24.78
N GLY A 476 -2.32 -14.05 -25.61
CA GLY A 476 -2.33 -13.93 -27.07
C GLY A 476 -1.38 -12.85 -27.61
N GLY A 477 -0.43 -12.36 -26.81
CA GLY A 477 0.63 -11.45 -27.25
C GLY A 477 1.89 -12.17 -27.73
N ASP A 478 2.98 -11.41 -27.90
CA ASP A 478 4.22 -11.89 -28.50
C ASP A 478 5.31 -12.22 -27.44
N GLU A 479 5.07 -11.88 -26.17
CA GLU A 479 6.05 -12.07 -25.10
C GLU A 479 6.11 -13.53 -24.65
N LYS A 480 7.23 -14.19 -24.95
CA LYS A 480 7.49 -15.61 -24.64
C LYS A 480 8.00 -15.79 -23.22
N TRP A 481 7.24 -15.26 -22.26
CA TRP A 481 7.51 -15.40 -20.83
C TRP A 481 6.36 -16.14 -20.16
N THR A 482 6.68 -16.96 -19.16
CA THR A 482 5.71 -17.69 -18.35
C THR A 482 5.99 -17.42 -16.89
N TYR A 483 4.93 -17.18 -16.12
CA TYR A 483 5.07 -16.99 -14.68
C TYR A 483 5.63 -18.24 -14.01
N GLU A 484 6.72 -18.07 -13.28
CA GLU A 484 7.30 -19.08 -12.41
C GLU A 484 7.49 -18.47 -11.01
N TYR A 485 7.26 -19.28 -9.98
CA TYR A 485 7.47 -18.88 -8.60
C TYR A 485 8.71 -19.58 -8.05
N PRO A 486 9.89 -18.93 -8.05
CA PRO A 486 11.05 -19.46 -7.33
C PRO A 486 10.76 -19.37 -5.83
N GLU A 487 10.78 -20.50 -5.13
CA GLU A 487 10.59 -20.53 -3.67
C GLU A 487 11.66 -19.72 -2.92
N PRO A 488 11.33 -19.13 -1.76
CA PRO A 488 12.31 -18.53 -0.86
C PRO A 488 13.45 -19.49 -0.53
N VAL A 489 14.69 -19.01 -0.55
CA VAL A 489 15.86 -19.84 -0.23
C VAL A 489 16.35 -19.57 1.19
N PRO A 490 16.76 -20.62 1.96
CA PRO A 490 17.29 -20.41 3.30
C PRO A 490 18.46 -19.41 3.32
N GLY A 491 18.38 -18.42 4.19
CA GLY A 491 19.42 -17.40 4.35
C GLY A 491 19.36 -16.21 3.37
N GLU A 492 18.37 -16.12 2.47
CA GLU A 492 18.24 -14.98 1.55
C GLU A 492 18.09 -13.61 2.26
N ASN A 493 17.61 -13.62 3.51
CA ASN A 493 17.45 -12.45 4.37
C ASN A 493 18.55 -12.30 5.43
N ALA A 494 19.67 -13.04 5.33
CA ALA A 494 20.70 -13.07 6.38
C ALA A 494 21.26 -11.69 6.77
N LYS A 495 21.31 -10.74 5.82
CA LYS A 495 21.74 -9.35 6.10
C LYS A 495 20.81 -8.61 7.07
N MET A 496 19.54 -9.00 7.18
CA MET A 496 18.60 -8.38 8.13
C MET A 496 18.95 -8.69 9.60
N SER A 497 19.81 -9.68 9.85
CA SER A 497 20.34 -9.98 11.19
C SER A 497 21.59 -9.18 11.56
N ASP A 498 22.16 -8.42 10.62
CA ASP A 498 23.29 -7.52 10.89
C ASP A 498 22.78 -6.18 11.46
N GLU A 499 22.55 -6.17 12.77
CA GLU A 499 22.09 -4.99 13.50
C GLU A 499 23.10 -3.84 13.47
N GLN A 500 24.41 -4.11 13.40
CA GLN A 500 25.43 -3.07 13.36
C GLN A 500 25.45 -2.36 12.00
N GLY A 501 25.44 -3.14 10.91
CA GLY A 501 25.37 -2.61 9.55
C GLY A 501 24.09 -1.84 9.31
N LYS A 502 22.96 -2.38 9.78
CA LYS A 502 21.65 -1.71 9.75
C LYS A 502 21.69 -0.37 10.50
N LYS A 503 22.10 -0.38 11.77
CA LYS A 503 22.14 0.83 12.60
C LYS A 503 23.00 1.94 11.99
N ARG A 504 24.17 1.60 11.44
CA ARG A 504 25.04 2.57 10.76
C ARG A 504 24.33 3.24 9.58
N LEU A 505 23.66 2.47 8.73
CA LEU A 505 22.95 3.00 7.57
C LEU A 505 21.70 3.80 7.96
N GLU A 506 21.03 3.40 9.05
CA GLU A 506 19.93 4.17 9.65
C GLU A 506 20.40 5.50 10.24
N GLU A 507 21.57 5.54 10.91
CA GLU A 507 22.18 6.78 11.38
C GLU A 507 22.53 7.72 10.22
N GLU A 508 23.13 7.21 9.14
CA GLU A 508 23.35 7.97 7.91
C GLU A 508 22.03 8.51 7.33
N ARG A 509 20.98 7.70 7.34
CA ARG A 509 19.64 8.09 6.86
C ARG A 509 19.04 9.20 7.72
N VAL A 510 19.20 9.15 9.05
CA VAL A 510 18.72 10.19 9.97
C VAL A 510 19.42 11.53 9.69
N GLU A 511 20.72 11.52 9.40
CA GLU A 511 21.44 12.75 9.03
C GLU A 511 20.96 13.32 7.70
N LEU A 512 20.68 12.47 6.71
CA LEU A 512 20.08 12.87 5.44
C LEU A 512 18.69 13.47 5.61
N VAL A 513 17.83 12.83 6.43
CA VAL A 513 16.51 13.33 6.79
C VAL A 513 16.61 14.71 7.43
N ARG A 514 17.50 14.89 8.41
CA ARG A 514 17.70 16.18 9.08
C ARG A 514 18.12 17.27 8.08
N ARG A 515 19.03 16.95 7.15
CA ARG A 515 19.41 17.89 6.09
C ARG A 515 18.22 18.26 5.22
N TYR A 516 17.43 17.29 4.77
CA TYR A 516 16.26 17.57 3.94
C TYR A 516 15.26 18.47 4.68
N GLU A 517 14.98 18.16 5.95
CA GLU A 517 14.05 18.95 6.78
C GLU A 517 14.55 20.38 6.99
N ASN A 518 15.85 20.58 7.21
CA ASN A 518 16.43 21.92 7.33
C ASN A 518 16.26 22.73 6.04
N VAL A 519 16.45 22.11 4.87
CA VAL A 519 16.24 22.77 3.56
C VAL A 519 14.77 23.13 3.37
N VAL A 520 13.86 22.21 3.73
CA VAL A 520 12.40 22.47 3.69
C VAL A 520 12.02 23.61 4.64
N GLN A 521 12.54 23.63 5.87
CA GLN A 521 12.28 24.71 6.82
C GLN A 521 12.75 26.06 6.26
N GLY A 522 13.98 26.14 5.76
CA GLY A 522 14.49 27.36 5.13
C GLY A 522 13.59 27.84 3.98
N TRP A 523 13.19 26.93 3.10
CA TRP A 523 12.26 27.22 2.00
C TRP A 523 10.86 27.65 2.47
N VAL A 524 10.36 27.08 3.57
CA VAL A 524 9.09 27.48 4.18
C VAL A 524 9.19 28.89 4.77
N HIS A 525 10.29 29.21 5.47
CA HIS A 525 10.51 30.53 6.08
C HIS A 525 10.71 31.65 5.05
N GLU A 526 11.45 31.39 3.97
CA GLU A 526 11.73 32.39 2.92
C GLU A 526 10.47 32.77 2.10
N GLY A 527 9.45 31.92 2.08
CA GLY A 527 8.20 32.18 1.36
C GLY A 527 8.39 32.29 -0.16
N SER A 528 7.40 32.83 -0.87
CA SER A 528 7.40 32.96 -2.35
C SER A 528 8.27 34.10 -2.89
N SER A 529 8.83 34.94 -2.01
CA SER A 529 9.67 36.09 -2.35
C SER A 529 11.17 35.79 -2.27
N GLY A 530 11.57 34.56 -1.96
CA GLY A 530 12.97 34.18 -1.84
C GLY A 530 13.70 34.26 -3.18
N GLU A 531 14.73 35.11 -3.27
CA GLU A 531 15.63 35.24 -4.43
C GLU A 531 16.30 33.91 -4.81
N ASN A 532 16.32 32.93 -3.90
CA ASN A 532 17.01 31.63 -4.02
C ASN A 532 16.06 30.42 -4.26
N THR A 533 14.83 30.64 -4.75
CA THR A 533 13.83 29.56 -4.91
C THR A 533 14.34 28.35 -5.73
N ASP A 534 15.00 28.60 -6.86
CA ASP A 534 15.56 27.55 -7.71
C ASP A 534 16.74 26.81 -7.05
N GLU A 535 17.56 27.53 -6.28
CA GLU A 535 18.69 26.95 -5.54
C GLU A 535 18.18 26.02 -4.43
N ARG A 536 17.17 26.47 -3.65
CA ARG A 536 16.51 25.63 -2.63
C ARG A 536 15.91 24.37 -3.22
N ARG A 537 15.28 24.47 -4.40
CA ARG A 537 14.75 23.30 -5.10
C ARG A 537 15.85 22.31 -5.45
N ARG A 538 16.94 22.78 -6.08
CA ARG A 538 18.09 21.92 -6.42
C ARG A 538 18.72 21.27 -5.19
N GLU A 539 18.82 22.01 -4.08
CA GLU A 539 19.32 21.48 -2.80
C GLU A 539 18.42 20.37 -2.27
N ARG A 540 17.09 20.53 -2.31
CA ARG A 540 16.14 19.45 -1.94
C ARG A 540 16.30 18.23 -2.85
N ASP A 541 16.35 18.42 -4.17
CA ASP A 541 16.47 17.34 -5.14
C ASP A 541 17.78 16.55 -4.92
N GLN A 542 18.88 17.27 -4.64
CA GLN A 542 20.18 16.68 -4.32
C GLN A 542 20.13 15.81 -3.05
N VAL A 543 19.55 16.33 -1.96
CA VAL A 543 19.42 15.55 -0.73
C VAL A 543 18.48 14.36 -0.93
N ALA A 544 17.40 14.50 -1.71
CA ALA A 544 16.50 13.40 -2.05
C ALA A 544 17.22 12.28 -2.82
N GLU A 545 18.11 12.61 -3.76
CA GLU A 545 18.93 11.62 -4.47
C GLU A 545 19.90 10.90 -3.51
N GLU A 546 20.53 11.61 -2.58
CA GLU A 546 21.37 10.98 -1.56
C GLU A 546 20.57 10.04 -0.64
N MET A 547 19.33 10.43 -0.27
CA MET A 547 18.40 9.59 0.48
C MET A 547 18.00 8.33 -0.29
N ARG A 548 17.75 8.45 -1.60
CA ARG A 548 17.47 7.32 -2.50
C ARG A 548 18.63 6.34 -2.53
N GLN A 549 19.86 6.84 -2.71
CA GLN A 549 21.07 6.01 -2.74
C GLN A 549 21.32 5.32 -1.39
N ASN A 550 21.13 6.04 -0.27
CA ASN A 550 21.20 5.45 1.06
C ASN A 550 20.14 4.35 1.25
N TYR A 551 18.90 4.56 0.80
CA TYR A 551 17.86 3.53 0.91
C TYR A 551 18.28 2.23 0.21
N TRP A 552 18.85 2.29 -0.98
CA TRP A 552 19.26 1.08 -1.69
C TRP A 552 20.44 0.34 -1.03
N LYS A 553 21.24 1.04 -0.21
CA LYS A 553 22.22 0.40 0.67
C LYS A 553 21.57 -0.23 1.90
N LEU A 554 20.51 0.41 2.43
CA LEU A 554 19.75 -0.04 3.60
C LEU A 554 18.78 -1.18 3.28
N ASP A 555 18.25 -1.26 2.06
CA ASP A 555 17.24 -2.22 1.62
C ASP A 555 17.52 -3.68 2.04
N PRO A 556 18.75 -4.23 1.90
CA PRO A 556 19.08 -5.59 2.33
C PRO A 556 18.92 -5.86 3.83
N PHE A 557 18.84 -4.81 4.65
CA PHE A 557 18.75 -4.89 6.11
C PHE A 557 17.32 -4.71 6.63
N VAL A 558 16.43 -4.12 5.83
CA VAL A 558 15.09 -3.70 6.29
C VAL A 558 13.93 -4.37 5.54
N ARG A 559 14.19 -4.96 4.37
CA ARG A 559 13.16 -5.62 3.54
C ARG A 559 13.53 -7.08 3.26
N ALA A 560 12.55 -7.96 3.42
CA ALA A 560 12.67 -9.35 2.99
C ALA A 560 12.73 -9.48 1.45
N ARG A 561 13.53 -10.42 0.97
CA ARG A 561 13.63 -10.72 -0.47
C ARG A 561 12.29 -11.26 -1.00
N THR A 562 11.97 -10.84 -2.21
CA THR A 562 10.79 -11.24 -2.97
C THR A 562 11.18 -12.17 -4.12
N LEU A 563 10.19 -12.77 -4.78
CA LEU A 563 10.41 -13.53 -6.02
C LEU A 563 11.11 -12.68 -7.09
N TYR A 564 10.91 -11.36 -7.12
CA TYR A 564 11.56 -10.48 -8.09
C TYR A 564 13.04 -10.25 -7.78
N ASP A 565 13.43 -10.34 -6.50
CA ASP A 565 14.86 -10.40 -6.13
C ASP A 565 15.47 -11.72 -6.62
N ARG A 566 14.78 -12.85 -6.43
CA ARG A 566 15.25 -14.18 -6.85
C ARG A 566 15.30 -14.37 -8.36
N MET A 567 14.36 -13.78 -9.09
CA MET A 567 14.34 -13.78 -10.56
C MET A 567 15.40 -12.86 -11.18
N GLY A 568 16.07 -12.03 -10.37
CA GLY A 568 17.00 -11.02 -10.87
C GLY A 568 16.34 -9.80 -11.49
N VAL A 569 15.01 -9.65 -11.33
CA VAL A 569 14.28 -8.45 -11.79
C VAL A 569 14.68 -7.23 -10.98
N LEU A 570 14.80 -7.40 -9.66
CA LEU A 570 15.31 -6.38 -8.75
C LEU A 570 16.65 -6.85 -8.18
N SER A 571 17.70 -6.08 -8.43
CA SER A 571 19.06 -6.41 -7.99
C SER A 571 19.62 -5.38 -7.00
N ALA A 572 20.82 -5.66 -6.47
CA ALA A 572 21.51 -4.77 -5.54
C ALA A 572 21.61 -3.34 -6.06
N GLY A 573 21.51 -2.36 -5.16
CA GLY A 573 21.52 -0.95 -5.53
C GLY A 573 20.23 -0.47 -6.21
N GLY A 574 19.18 -1.30 -6.24
CA GLY A 574 17.94 -0.96 -6.94
C GLY A 574 18.09 -1.02 -8.45
N GLN A 575 18.94 -1.88 -8.99
CA GLN A 575 19.00 -2.08 -10.43
C GLN A 575 17.78 -2.89 -10.88
N LEU A 576 17.14 -2.45 -11.97
CA LEU A 576 15.93 -3.06 -12.50
C LEU A 576 16.23 -3.72 -13.84
N ALA A 577 15.84 -4.99 -13.97
CA ALA A 577 15.94 -5.73 -15.22
C ALA A 577 14.66 -6.56 -15.41
N PHE A 578 13.63 -6.00 -16.06
CA PHE A 578 12.39 -6.76 -16.34
C PHE A 578 12.63 -8.03 -17.16
N TYR A 579 13.75 -8.07 -17.91
CA TYR A 579 14.21 -9.20 -18.72
C TYR A 579 15.65 -9.56 -18.36
N PRO A 580 15.90 -10.14 -17.17
CA PRO A 580 17.24 -10.48 -16.76
C PRO A 580 17.77 -11.59 -17.69
N GLN A 581 18.99 -11.43 -18.20
CA GLN A 581 19.60 -12.49 -19.00
C GLN A 581 19.81 -13.70 -18.08
N LYS A 582 19.35 -14.89 -18.52
CA LYS A 582 19.68 -16.14 -17.84
C LYS A 582 21.20 -16.19 -17.73
N LYS A 583 21.73 -16.12 -16.51
CA LYS A 583 23.15 -16.40 -16.26
C LYS A 583 23.43 -17.73 -16.94
N ALA A 584 24.37 -17.75 -17.88
CA ALA A 584 24.87 -19.01 -18.41
C ALA A 584 25.26 -19.85 -17.21
N GLU A 585 24.63 -21.01 -17.06
CA GLU A 585 25.02 -21.98 -16.03
C GLU A 585 26.53 -22.14 -16.17
N GLU A 586 27.29 -21.76 -15.14
CA GLU A 586 28.70 -22.08 -15.07
C GLU A 586 28.78 -23.58 -15.26
N ALA A 587 29.29 -24.00 -16.43
CA ALA A 587 29.43 -25.39 -16.77
C ALA A 587 30.16 -26.06 -15.60
N VAL A 588 29.45 -26.93 -14.89
CA VAL A 588 30.04 -27.80 -13.88
C VAL A 588 31.26 -28.42 -14.56
N PRO A 589 32.48 -28.22 -14.05
CA PRO A 589 33.66 -28.75 -14.70
C PRO A 589 33.47 -30.26 -14.76
N THR A 590 33.26 -30.76 -15.97
CA THR A 590 33.24 -32.19 -16.25
C THR A 590 34.57 -32.71 -15.75
N LYS A 591 34.52 -33.52 -14.68
CA LYS A 591 35.66 -34.35 -14.28
C LYS A 591 36.10 -35.05 -15.56
N LYS A 592 37.30 -34.70 -16.06
CA LYS A 592 37.99 -35.52 -17.04
C LYS A 592 38.08 -36.91 -16.44
N VAL A 593 37.29 -37.82 -16.98
CA VAL A 593 37.52 -39.25 -16.80
C VAL A 593 38.89 -39.48 -17.43
N ALA A 594 39.87 -39.86 -16.61
CA ALA A 594 41.15 -40.31 -17.10
C ALA A 594 40.87 -41.58 -17.93
N GLU A 595 41.10 -41.49 -19.24
CA GLU A 595 41.20 -42.67 -20.09
C GLU A 595 42.44 -43.44 -19.61
N THR A 596 42.20 -44.60 -18.99
CA THR A 596 43.26 -45.58 -18.75
C THR A 596 43.66 -46.15 -20.11
N SER A 597 44.87 -45.81 -20.55
CA SER A 597 45.53 -46.44 -21.70
C SER A 597 45.71 -47.93 -21.44
N ALA A 598 45.60 -48.75 -22.49
CA ALA A 598 45.69 -50.21 -22.42
C ALA A 598 47.12 -50.77 -22.24
N ASP A 599 48.08 -49.94 -21.83
CA ASP A 599 49.50 -50.29 -21.74
C ASP A 599 50.02 -50.49 -20.31
N ASP A 600 49.17 -50.40 -19.28
CA ASP A 600 49.58 -50.72 -17.90
C ASP A 600 49.12 -52.15 -17.52
N LEU A 601 49.82 -53.14 -18.08
CA LEU A 601 49.87 -54.51 -17.58
C LEU A 601 51.35 -54.90 -17.41
N ASP A 602 51.80 -54.97 -16.16
CA ASP A 602 52.91 -55.82 -15.69
C ASP A 602 52.56 -56.41 -14.33
#